data_AF-A0A7K2WB99-F1
#
_entry.id   AF-A0A7K2WB99-F1
#
_cell.length_a   1.000
_cell.length_b   1.000
_cell.length_c   1.000
_cell.angle_alpha   90.00
_cell.angle_beta   90.00
_cell.angle_gamma   90.00
#
_symmetry.space_group_name_H-M   'P 1'
#
loop_
_entity.id
_entity.type
_entity.pdbx_description
1 polymer ?
#
loop_
_entity_poly.entity_id
_entity_poly.type
_entity_poly.pdbx_seq_one_letter_code
_entity_poly.pdbx_strand_id
1 'polypeptide(L)'
;MLLGLLALAVAVAVARLRMESAPGWPDTRVIASAGVVVCTHVVAGYALGMWLPAVAAVPVVLVGDYFWNVYPPALEPLWLRHLTRPATGCCMSTTAVDPKGILAPALVAVGLAGLAFAAVAVSRGTPRLGGLPGSVPYAGAALAVIAAMATTAGGVSLVSAFGPAAVRPRPASDLICADSQGTRVCVWPEHASRLTETARAVSTAVARLRLVGVAPPAVVTESNLHPSRTQWTVTVKQDPGFTGQDIMAGITADLTTVLVDDPGIESDTGCPADPAKAAQRAFASEEELRIWLSVRAGMSPQEARRRTDPQTWGPVADVLHGSVTSQKNWYRSTLARARCTPR
;
A
#
# COMPACT_ATOMS: atom_id res chain seq x y z
N MET A 1 -1.26 -32.06 -1.81
CA MET A 1 -1.69 -31.24 -0.65
C MET A 1 -0.53 -30.89 0.28
N LEU A 2 0.15 -31.86 0.91
CA LEU A 2 1.27 -31.60 1.85
C LEU A 2 2.39 -30.73 1.25
N LEU A 3 2.83 -31.01 0.03
CA LEU A 3 3.84 -30.19 -0.66
C LEU A 3 3.40 -28.75 -0.90
N GLY A 4 2.11 -28.51 -1.17
CA GLY A 4 1.56 -27.17 -1.37
C GLY A 4 1.49 -26.38 -0.06
N LEU A 5 1.06 -27.02 1.03
CA LEU A 5 1.08 -26.42 2.36
C LEU A 5 2.50 -26.16 2.86
N LEU A 6 3.44 -27.07 2.56
CA LEU A 6 4.86 -26.88 2.85
C LEU A 6 5.43 -25.68 2.07
N ALA A 7 5.13 -25.58 0.78
CA ALA A 7 5.55 -24.44 -0.05
C ALA A 7 4.98 -23.12 0.50
N LEU A 8 3.72 -23.10 0.94
CA LEU A 8 3.11 -21.94 1.60
C LEU A 8 3.83 -21.59 2.91
N ALA A 9 4.12 -22.58 3.75
CA ALA A 9 4.86 -22.38 5.00
C ALA A 9 6.27 -21.83 4.76
N VAL A 10 7.00 -22.38 3.78
CA VAL A 10 8.31 -21.89 3.37
C VAL A 10 8.22 -20.45 2.84
N ALA A 11 7.24 -20.13 2.00
CA ALA A 11 7.04 -18.78 1.48
C ALA A 11 6.78 -17.77 2.62
N VAL A 12 5.93 -18.12 3.59
CA VAL A 12 5.67 -17.30 4.78
C VAL A 12 6.94 -17.12 5.61
N ALA A 13 7.71 -18.19 5.84
CA ALA A 13 8.97 -18.12 6.59
C ALA A 13 10.00 -17.24 5.90
N VAL A 14 10.20 -17.40 4.58
CA VAL A 14 11.12 -16.59 3.78
C VAL A 14 10.68 -15.12 3.79
N ALA A 15 9.39 -14.84 3.57
CA ALA A 15 8.87 -13.48 3.64
C ALA A 15 9.15 -12.86 5.02
N ARG A 16 8.97 -13.63 6.10
CA ARG A 16 9.22 -13.15 7.45
C ARG A 16 10.69 -12.85 7.74
N LEU A 17 11.59 -13.69 7.23
CA LEU A 17 13.04 -13.50 7.39
C LEU A 17 13.56 -12.30 6.59
N ARG A 18 12.82 -11.86 5.56
CA ARG A 18 13.21 -10.74 4.69
C ARG A 18 12.54 -9.41 5.07
N MET A 19 11.60 -9.41 6.01
CA MET A 19 10.95 -8.19 6.49
C MET A 19 11.76 -7.53 7.61
N GLU A 20 12.34 -6.36 7.33
CA GLU A 20 13.12 -5.55 8.27
C GLU A 20 12.27 -4.91 9.39
N SER A 21 10.94 -4.81 9.19
CA SER A 21 10.00 -4.23 10.16
C SER A 21 8.64 -4.91 10.03
N ALA A 22 8.55 -6.17 10.42
CA ALA A 22 7.31 -6.92 10.25
C ALA A 22 6.21 -6.39 11.20
N PRO A 23 5.06 -5.91 10.70
CA PRO A 23 3.94 -5.40 11.50
C PRO A 23 3.23 -6.45 12.36
N GLY A 24 3.80 -7.66 12.46
CA GLY A 24 3.21 -8.82 13.12
C GLY A 24 3.32 -10.08 12.27
N TRP A 25 2.50 -11.07 12.57
CA TRP A 25 2.31 -12.23 11.70
C TRP A 25 1.34 -11.88 10.57
N PRO A 26 1.42 -12.54 9.40
CA PRO A 26 0.41 -12.38 8.36
C PRO A 26 -0.98 -12.64 8.95
N ASP A 27 -1.97 -11.86 8.53
CA ASP A 27 -3.36 -12.08 8.95
C ASP A 27 -3.74 -13.54 8.65
N THR A 28 -4.18 -14.25 9.68
CA THR A 28 -4.63 -15.64 9.60
C THR A 28 -5.65 -15.87 8.48
N ARG A 29 -6.46 -14.86 8.14
CA ARG A 29 -7.43 -14.90 7.05
C ARG A 29 -6.76 -15.03 5.68
N VAL A 30 -5.62 -14.37 5.48
CA VAL A 30 -4.82 -14.48 4.24
C VAL A 30 -4.27 -15.90 4.10
N ILE A 31 -3.72 -16.45 5.18
CA ILE A 31 -3.19 -17.83 5.20
C ILE A 31 -4.31 -18.84 4.93
N ALA A 32 -5.47 -18.67 5.58
CA ALA A 32 -6.63 -19.52 5.38
C ALA A 32 -7.13 -19.46 3.93
N SER A 33 -7.24 -18.25 3.35
CA SER A 33 -7.62 -18.05 1.95
C SER A 33 -6.63 -18.73 1.00
N ALA A 34 -5.32 -18.60 1.25
CA ALA A 34 -4.30 -19.26 0.43
C ALA A 34 -4.42 -20.80 0.51
N GLY A 35 -4.70 -21.34 1.71
CA GLY A 35 -4.98 -22.76 1.91
C GLY A 35 -6.19 -23.24 1.10
N VAL A 36 -7.29 -22.50 1.12
CA VAL A 36 -8.50 -22.80 0.33
C VAL A 36 -8.21 -22.83 -1.17
N VAL A 37 -7.44 -21.86 -1.67
CA VAL A 37 -7.02 -21.81 -3.08
C VAL A 37 -6.18 -23.04 -3.42
N VAL A 38 -5.15 -23.36 -2.63
CA VAL A 38 -4.30 -24.55 -2.86
C VAL A 38 -5.13 -25.84 -2.87
N CYS A 39 -6.05 -26.02 -1.92
CA CYS A 39 -6.95 -27.17 -1.89
C CYS A 39 -7.82 -27.25 -3.15
N THR A 40 -8.33 -26.11 -3.62
CA THR A 40 -9.14 -26.03 -4.84
C THR A 40 -8.36 -26.49 -6.07
N HIS A 41 -7.12 -26.03 -6.26
CA HIS A 41 -6.29 -26.46 -7.39
C HIS A 41 -5.98 -27.96 -7.35
N VAL A 42 -5.82 -28.55 -6.16
CA VAL A 42 -5.66 -30.01 -6.01
C VAL A 42 -6.94 -30.75 -6.43
N VAL A 43 -8.11 -30.29 -5.99
CA VAL A 43 -9.41 -30.89 -6.36
C VAL A 43 -9.67 -30.77 -7.86
N ALA A 44 -9.41 -29.60 -8.45
CA ALA A 44 -9.55 -29.37 -9.88
C ALA A 44 -8.61 -30.27 -10.69
N GLY A 45 -7.34 -30.38 -10.28
CA GLY A 45 -6.37 -31.28 -10.93
C GLY A 45 -6.78 -32.76 -10.83
N TYR A 46 -7.30 -33.19 -9.69
CA TYR A 46 -7.83 -34.54 -9.52
C TYR A 46 -9.04 -34.81 -10.43
N ALA A 47 -9.99 -33.86 -10.49
CA ALA A 47 -11.15 -33.96 -11.37
C ALA A 47 -10.74 -34.10 -12.84
N LEU A 48 -9.78 -33.28 -13.30
CA LEU A 48 -9.23 -33.35 -14.65
C LEU A 48 -8.50 -34.68 -14.91
N GLY A 49 -7.74 -35.19 -13.95
CA GLY A 49 -7.04 -36.47 -14.04
C GLY A 49 -7.95 -37.69 -14.16
N MET A 50 -9.22 -37.59 -13.78
CA MET A 50 -10.21 -38.65 -14.01
C MET A 50 -10.81 -38.64 -15.42
N TRP A 51 -10.66 -37.54 -16.16
CA TRP A 51 -11.25 -37.35 -17.49
C TRP A 51 -10.19 -37.40 -18.60
N LEU A 52 -8.94 -37.11 -18.27
CA LEU A 52 -7.82 -37.07 -19.21
C LEU A 52 -6.75 -38.10 -18.84
N PRO A 53 -6.05 -38.69 -19.83
CA PRO A 53 -4.86 -39.50 -19.55
C PRO A 53 -3.78 -38.63 -18.90
N ALA A 54 -2.95 -39.23 -18.04
CA ALA A 54 -1.93 -38.52 -17.27
C ALA A 54 -1.01 -37.64 -18.15
N VAL A 55 -0.68 -38.10 -19.35
CA VAL A 55 0.15 -37.39 -20.34
C VAL A 55 -0.47 -36.05 -20.77
N ALA A 56 -1.80 -35.95 -20.78
CA ALA A 56 -2.52 -34.72 -21.12
C ALA A 56 -2.95 -33.93 -19.88
N ALA A 57 -3.30 -34.60 -18.78
CA ALA A 57 -3.79 -33.95 -17.56
C ALA A 57 -2.74 -33.02 -16.94
N VAL A 58 -1.48 -33.47 -16.85
CA VAL A 58 -0.38 -32.70 -16.28
C VAL A 58 -0.15 -31.36 -17.02
N PRO A 59 0.09 -31.34 -18.35
CA PRO A 59 0.29 -30.07 -19.06
C PRO A 59 -0.96 -29.18 -19.05
N VAL A 60 -2.17 -29.75 -19.13
CA VAL A 60 -3.41 -28.95 -19.09
C VAL A 60 -3.57 -28.26 -17.74
N VAL A 61 -3.36 -28.95 -16.63
CA VAL A 61 -3.44 -28.36 -15.29
C VAL A 61 -2.38 -27.28 -15.12
N LEU A 62 -1.14 -27.54 -15.56
CA LEU A 62 -0.03 -26.60 -15.42
C LEU A 62 -0.24 -25.33 -16.24
N VAL A 63 -0.64 -25.47 -17.50
CA VAL A 63 -0.94 -24.33 -18.40
C VAL A 63 -2.18 -23.58 -17.91
N GLY A 64 -3.22 -24.29 -17.48
CA GLY A 64 -4.43 -23.69 -16.92
C GLY A 64 -4.14 -22.88 -15.65
N ASP A 65 -3.35 -23.42 -14.74
CA ASP A 65 -2.94 -22.73 -13.51
C ASP A 65 -2.06 -21.50 -13.80
N TYR A 66 -1.16 -21.62 -14.79
CA TYR A 66 -0.38 -20.48 -15.26
C TYR A 66 -1.29 -19.37 -15.78
N PHE A 67 -2.26 -19.67 -16.66
CA PHE A 67 -3.19 -18.67 -17.16
C PHE A 67 -4.07 -18.08 -16.04
N TRP A 68 -4.55 -18.91 -15.12
CA TRP A 68 -5.34 -18.46 -13.96
C TRP A 68 -4.59 -17.43 -13.12
N ASN A 69 -3.29 -17.63 -12.93
CA ASN A 69 -2.48 -16.74 -12.12
C ASN A 69 -2.00 -15.52 -12.90
N VAL A 70 -1.51 -15.69 -14.13
CA VAL A 70 -0.79 -14.64 -14.87
C VAL A 70 -1.72 -13.76 -15.69
N TYR A 71 -2.81 -14.30 -16.21
CA TYR A 71 -3.67 -13.58 -17.15
C TYR A 71 -4.55 -12.50 -16.48
N PRO A 72 -5.26 -12.75 -15.36
CA PRO A 72 -6.13 -11.74 -14.75
C PRO A 72 -5.43 -10.42 -14.35
N PRO A 73 -4.19 -10.42 -13.84
CA PRO A 73 -3.43 -9.19 -13.60
C PRO A 73 -3.14 -8.36 -14.86
N ALA A 74 -3.08 -8.99 -16.04
CA ALA A 74 -2.76 -8.34 -17.31
C ALA A 74 -4.00 -7.81 -18.07
N LEU A 75 -5.21 -8.09 -17.58
CA LEU A 75 -6.45 -7.69 -18.21
C LEU A 75 -7.05 -6.42 -17.60
N GLU A 76 -7.84 -5.73 -18.42
CA GLU A 76 -8.87 -4.80 -17.97
C GLU A 76 -10.24 -5.48 -18.04
N PRO A 77 -11.15 -5.19 -17.08
CA PRO A 77 -11.03 -4.23 -15.98
C PRO A 77 -10.14 -4.73 -14.82
N LEU A 78 -9.48 -3.80 -14.13
CA LEU A 78 -8.45 -4.10 -13.11
C LEU A 78 -8.94 -5.01 -11.98
N TRP A 79 -10.23 -5.02 -11.67
CA TRP A 79 -10.78 -5.81 -10.58
C TRP A 79 -10.65 -7.33 -10.77
N LEU A 80 -10.49 -7.81 -12.01
CA LEU A 80 -10.38 -9.25 -12.32
C LEU A 80 -9.21 -9.92 -11.57
N ARG A 81 -8.12 -9.18 -11.36
CA ARG A 81 -6.93 -9.67 -10.63
C ARG A 81 -7.22 -10.12 -9.20
N HIS A 82 -8.25 -9.55 -8.58
CA HIS A 82 -8.60 -9.83 -7.18
C HIS A 82 -9.40 -11.13 -7.02
N LEU A 83 -9.83 -11.75 -8.12
CA LEU A 83 -10.54 -13.04 -8.07
C LEU A 83 -9.61 -14.25 -7.98
N THR A 84 -8.35 -14.11 -8.39
CA THR A 84 -7.42 -15.24 -8.45
C THR A 84 -6.29 -15.15 -7.45
N ARG A 85 -5.94 -13.94 -7.03
CA ARG A 85 -4.84 -13.71 -6.08
C ARG A 85 -5.30 -12.88 -4.89
N PRO A 86 -5.11 -13.35 -3.64
CA PRO A 86 -5.38 -12.54 -2.47
C PRO A 86 -4.38 -11.37 -2.38
N ALA A 87 -4.91 -10.16 -2.19
CA ALA A 87 -4.16 -8.98 -1.74
C ALA A 87 -2.94 -8.54 -2.58
N THR A 88 -2.98 -8.69 -3.91
CA THR A 88 -1.87 -8.23 -4.77
C THR A 88 -1.68 -6.72 -4.70
N GLY A 89 -0.43 -6.28 -4.50
CA GLY A 89 -0.06 -4.86 -4.41
C GLY A 89 -0.16 -4.26 -3.01
N CYS A 90 -0.47 -5.06 -1.99
CA CYS A 90 -0.38 -4.65 -0.59
C CYS A 90 1.00 -5.03 0.00
N CYS A 91 1.56 -4.35 1.00
CA CYS A 91 1.05 -3.18 1.72
C CYS A 91 2.18 -2.18 1.96
N MET A 92 1.93 -0.89 1.68
CA MET A 92 2.70 0.18 2.34
C MET A 92 2.27 0.27 3.81
N SER A 93 3.12 0.82 4.68
CA SER A 93 2.86 0.92 6.14
C SER A 93 1.53 1.59 6.50
N THR A 94 1.01 2.44 5.63
CA THR A 94 -0.24 3.20 5.81
C THR A 94 -1.50 2.47 5.34
N THR A 95 -1.34 1.32 4.69
CA THR A 95 -2.44 0.55 4.09
C THR A 95 -2.54 -0.83 4.70
N ALA A 96 -3.76 -1.34 4.79
CA ALA A 96 -4.06 -2.70 5.18
C ALA A 96 -4.79 -3.41 4.03
N VAL A 97 -4.70 -4.73 4.00
CA VAL A 97 -5.48 -5.54 3.05
C VAL A 97 -6.97 -5.32 3.30
N ASP A 98 -7.75 -5.09 2.23
CA ASP A 98 -9.21 -5.09 2.34
C ASP A 98 -9.71 -6.54 2.50
N PRO A 99 -10.51 -6.87 3.54
CA PRO A 99 -11.04 -8.21 3.74
C PRO A 99 -11.78 -8.79 2.53
N LYS A 100 -12.43 -7.94 1.71
CA LYS A 100 -13.10 -8.38 0.48
C LYS A 100 -12.12 -8.92 -0.56
N GLY A 101 -10.91 -8.36 -0.63
CA GLY A 101 -9.83 -8.85 -1.49
C GLY A 101 -9.20 -10.17 -1.03
N ILE A 102 -9.52 -10.62 0.19
CA ILE A 102 -9.18 -11.96 0.70
C ILE A 102 -10.36 -12.90 0.47
N LEU A 103 -11.58 -12.45 0.73
CA LEU A 103 -12.77 -13.28 0.66
C LEU A 103 -13.16 -13.62 -0.79
N ALA A 104 -13.05 -12.67 -1.72
CA ALA A 104 -13.41 -12.89 -3.11
C ALA A 104 -12.66 -14.05 -3.79
N PRO A 105 -11.31 -14.13 -3.75
CA PRO A 105 -10.61 -15.26 -4.35
C PRO A 105 -10.90 -16.57 -3.63
N ALA A 106 -11.15 -16.55 -2.31
CA ALA A 106 -11.59 -17.73 -1.58
C ALA A 106 -12.98 -18.23 -2.04
N LEU A 107 -13.93 -17.33 -2.26
CA LEU A 107 -15.28 -17.66 -2.73
C LEU A 107 -15.26 -18.23 -4.16
N VAL A 108 -14.45 -17.63 -5.05
CA VAL A 108 -14.26 -18.15 -6.42
C VAL A 108 -13.60 -19.52 -6.38
N ALA A 109 -12.59 -19.73 -5.52
CA ALA A 109 -11.95 -21.02 -5.35
C ALA A 109 -12.95 -22.08 -4.85
N VAL A 110 -13.77 -21.77 -3.85
CA VAL A 110 -14.85 -22.65 -3.39
C VAL A 110 -15.82 -22.99 -4.52
N GLY A 111 -16.18 -22.01 -5.36
CA GLY A 111 -17.04 -22.24 -6.52
C GLY A 111 -16.41 -23.18 -7.54
N LEU A 112 -15.12 -22.99 -7.85
CA LEU A 112 -14.36 -23.86 -8.75
C LEU A 112 -14.25 -25.29 -8.19
N ALA A 113 -14.03 -25.44 -6.88
CA ALA A 113 -14.04 -26.74 -6.22
C ALA A 113 -15.43 -27.40 -6.33
N GLY A 114 -16.50 -26.65 -6.13
CA GLY A 114 -17.88 -27.12 -6.31
C GLY A 114 -18.16 -27.62 -7.72
N LEU A 115 -17.71 -26.90 -8.75
CA LEU A 115 -17.81 -27.32 -10.15
C LEU A 115 -16.98 -28.59 -10.42
N ALA A 116 -15.77 -28.67 -9.88
CA ALA A 116 -14.95 -29.87 -9.97
C ALA A 116 -15.69 -31.06 -9.34
N PHE A 117 -16.22 -30.92 -8.12
CA PHE A 117 -17.02 -31.97 -7.47
C PHE A 117 -18.26 -32.37 -8.27
N ALA A 118 -18.99 -31.41 -8.84
CA ALA A 118 -20.14 -31.70 -9.70
C ALA A 118 -19.72 -32.51 -10.94
N ALA A 119 -18.61 -32.14 -11.58
CA ALA A 119 -18.06 -32.87 -12.71
C ALA A 119 -17.64 -34.30 -12.32
N VAL A 120 -16.99 -34.47 -11.16
CA VAL A 120 -16.66 -35.79 -10.62
C VAL A 120 -17.92 -36.63 -10.37
N ALA A 121 -18.92 -36.07 -9.69
CA ALA A 121 -20.14 -36.79 -9.30
C ALA A 121 -20.95 -37.31 -10.49
N VAL A 122 -20.89 -36.64 -11.64
CA VAL A 122 -21.58 -37.04 -12.87
C VAL A 122 -20.71 -37.95 -13.76
N SER A 123 -19.41 -38.04 -13.50
CA SER A 123 -18.49 -38.87 -14.29
C SER A 123 -18.79 -40.36 -14.13
N ARG A 124 -18.86 -41.06 -15.27
CA ARG A 124 -19.08 -42.52 -15.34
C ARG A 124 -17.87 -43.35 -14.90
N GLY A 125 -16.68 -42.73 -14.83
CA GLY A 125 -15.43 -43.40 -14.45
C GLY A 125 -15.13 -43.37 -12.94
N THR A 126 -16.00 -42.81 -12.11
CA THR A 126 -15.76 -42.71 -10.67
C THR A 126 -16.10 -44.01 -9.94
N PRO A 127 -15.20 -44.54 -9.09
CA PRO A 127 -15.52 -45.68 -8.23
C PRO A 127 -16.60 -45.23 -7.24
N ARG A 128 -17.84 -45.70 -7.45
CA ARG A 128 -18.97 -45.39 -6.58
C ARG A 128 -18.79 -46.11 -5.25
N LEU A 129 -18.50 -45.36 -4.18
CA LEU A 129 -18.57 -45.89 -2.82
C LEU A 129 -20.04 -46.12 -2.43
N GLY A 130 -20.52 -47.34 -2.63
CA GLY A 130 -21.79 -47.82 -2.06
C GLY A 130 -23.07 -47.48 -2.85
N GLY A 131 -24.10 -48.29 -2.61
CA GLY A 131 -25.39 -48.35 -3.33
C GLY A 131 -26.33 -47.17 -3.10
N LEU A 132 -25.86 -45.95 -3.37
CA LEU A 132 -26.71 -44.77 -3.40
C LEU A 132 -27.71 -44.87 -4.58
N PRO A 133 -28.96 -44.42 -4.41
CA PRO A 133 -29.93 -44.31 -5.50
C PRO A 133 -29.36 -43.48 -6.65
N GLY A 134 -29.65 -43.88 -7.89
CA GLY A 134 -29.06 -43.26 -9.09
C GLY A 134 -29.34 -41.76 -9.25
N SER A 135 -30.31 -41.19 -8.53
CA SER A 135 -30.68 -39.76 -8.55
C SER A 135 -29.89 -38.87 -7.58
N VAL A 136 -29.32 -39.43 -6.50
CA VAL A 136 -28.56 -38.70 -5.48
C VAL A 136 -27.33 -37.95 -6.04
N PRO A 137 -26.50 -38.53 -6.93
CA PRO A 137 -25.35 -37.79 -7.48
C PRO A 137 -25.76 -36.60 -8.35
N TYR A 138 -26.91 -36.66 -9.03
CA TYR A 138 -27.41 -35.56 -9.86
C TYR A 138 -27.96 -34.40 -9.02
N ALA A 139 -28.69 -34.69 -7.95
CA ALA A 139 -29.16 -33.67 -7.01
C ALA A 139 -27.97 -32.97 -6.31
N GLY A 140 -26.97 -33.74 -5.89
CA GLY A 140 -25.73 -33.21 -5.31
C GLY A 140 -24.95 -32.33 -6.30
N ALA A 141 -24.83 -32.76 -7.56
CA ALA A 141 -24.18 -31.98 -8.61
C ALA A 141 -24.92 -30.67 -8.90
N ALA A 142 -26.26 -30.70 -8.97
CA ALA A 142 -27.07 -29.50 -9.18
C ALA A 142 -26.88 -28.49 -8.03
N LEU A 143 -26.91 -28.94 -6.78
CA LEU A 143 -26.63 -28.10 -5.61
C LEU A 143 -25.21 -27.52 -5.66
N ALA A 144 -24.21 -28.31 -6.04
CA ALA A 144 -22.83 -27.85 -6.18
C ALA A 144 -22.66 -26.78 -7.27
N VAL A 145 -23.37 -26.90 -8.40
CA VAL A 145 -23.40 -25.88 -9.45
C VAL A 145 -24.07 -24.59 -8.97
N ILE A 146 -25.21 -24.69 -8.29
CA ILE A 146 -25.91 -23.51 -7.72
C ILE A 146 -25.00 -22.80 -6.71
N ALA A 147 -24.37 -23.57 -5.81
CA ALA A 147 -23.42 -23.03 -4.85
C ALA A 147 -22.25 -22.34 -5.56
N ALA A 148 -21.70 -22.96 -6.61
CA ALA A 148 -20.60 -22.38 -7.38
C ALA A 148 -20.98 -21.06 -8.08
N MET A 149 -22.17 -20.99 -8.65
CA MET A 149 -22.70 -19.77 -9.25
C MET A 149 -22.85 -18.67 -8.19
N ALA A 150 -23.43 -19.02 -7.03
CA ALA A 150 -23.64 -18.08 -5.94
C ALA A 150 -22.32 -17.56 -5.34
N THR A 151 -21.34 -18.42 -5.08
CA THR A 151 -20.05 -18.00 -4.52
C THR A 151 -19.23 -17.20 -5.53
N THR A 152 -19.27 -17.58 -6.81
CA THR A 152 -18.56 -16.83 -7.87
C THR A 152 -19.18 -15.44 -8.07
N ALA A 153 -20.51 -15.35 -8.17
CA ALA A 153 -21.21 -14.07 -8.28
C ALA A 153 -20.98 -13.19 -7.04
N GLY A 154 -21.01 -13.81 -5.85
CA GLY A 154 -20.65 -13.15 -4.59
C GLY A 154 -19.23 -12.60 -4.62
N GLY A 155 -18.24 -13.42 -5.01
CA GLY A 155 -16.85 -13.01 -5.15
C GLY A 155 -16.67 -11.83 -6.12
N VAL A 156 -17.32 -11.88 -7.29
CA VAL A 156 -17.31 -10.78 -8.27
C VAL A 156 -17.89 -9.50 -7.67
N SER A 157 -19.05 -9.58 -7.01
CA SER A 157 -19.71 -8.42 -6.42
C SER A 157 -18.87 -7.74 -5.32
N LEU A 158 -18.01 -8.49 -4.64
CA LEU A 158 -17.15 -7.95 -3.59
C LEU A 158 -16.01 -7.09 -4.14
N VAL A 159 -15.53 -7.38 -5.35
CA VAL A 159 -14.34 -6.73 -5.92
C VAL A 159 -14.62 -5.94 -7.18
N SER A 160 -15.83 -5.98 -7.75
CA SER A 160 -16.16 -5.30 -9.01
C SER A 160 -15.91 -3.78 -9.00
N ALA A 161 -15.92 -3.16 -7.81
CA ALA A 161 -15.62 -1.74 -7.60
C ALA A 161 -14.15 -1.47 -7.25
N PHE A 162 -13.29 -2.49 -7.18
CA PHE A 162 -11.89 -2.31 -6.82
C PHE A 162 -11.07 -1.76 -7.98
N GLY A 163 -10.15 -0.88 -7.63
CA GLY A 163 -9.10 -0.42 -8.53
C GLY A 163 -7.92 -1.41 -8.60
N PRO A 164 -6.70 -0.91 -8.84
CA PRO A 164 -5.51 -1.76 -9.03
C PRO A 164 -5.06 -2.53 -7.79
N ALA A 165 -5.41 -2.05 -6.59
CA ALA A 165 -5.00 -2.64 -5.31
C ALA A 165 -6.22 -2.86 -4.40
N ALA A 166 -6.33 -4.05 -3.82
CA ALA A 166 -7.37 -4.41 -2.84
C ALA A 166 -6.95 -4.01 -1.42
N VAL A 167 -6.76 -2.70 -1.23
CA VAL A 167 -6.27 -2.13 0.03
C VAL A 167 -7.25 -1.13 0.59
N ARG A 168 -7.23 -0.98 1.91
CA ARG A 168 -7.93 0.07 2.64
C ARG A 168 -6.93 0.82 3.51
N PRO A 169 -7.21 2.08 3.87
CA PRO A 169 -6.37 2.78 4.84
C PRO A 169 -6.32 2.02 6.17
N ARG A 170 -5.14 1.94 6.77
CA ARG A 170 -4.98 1.36 8.11
C ARG A 170 -5.62 2.29 9.14
N PRO A 171 -6.39 1.77 10.11
CA PRO A 171 -7.12 2.63 11.03
C PRO A 171 -6.16 3.37 11.97
N ALA A 172 -6.44 4.66 12.17
CA ALA A 172 -5.62 5.51 13.05
C ALA A 172 -5.65 5.06 14.52
N SER A 173 -6.63 4.24 14.92
CA SER A 173 -6.71 3.63 16.25
C SER A 173 -5.56 2.67 16.57
N ASP A 174 -4.88 2.15 15.55
CA ASP A 174 -3.73 1.24 15.73
C ASP A 174 -2.45 1.99 16.10
N LEU A 175 -2.43 3.33 15.96
CA LEU A 175 -1.26 4.14 16.23
C LEU A 175 -0.94 4.21 17.72
N ILE A 176 0.35 4.23 18.04
CA ILE A 176 0.87 4.48 19.38
C ILE A 176 1.44 5.88 19.40
N CYS A 177 0.96 6.71 20.34
CA CYS A 177 1.28 8.13 20.38
C CYS A 177 2.03 8.53 21.65
N ALA A 178 2.86 9.56 21.52
CA ALA A 178 3.46 10.28 22.63
C ALA A 178 3.27 11.80 22.44
N ASP A 179 2.97 12.52 23.51
CA ASP A 179 2.88 13.97 23.48
C ASP A 179 4.27 14.58 23.74
N SER A 180 4.69 15.51 22.87
CA SER A 180 6.00 16.16 22.93
C SER A 180 5.87 17.66 22.61
N GLN A 181 6.14 18.51 23.60
CA GLN A 181 6.17 19.98 23.44
C GLN A 181 4.91 20.59 22.79
N GLY A 182 3.72 20.02 23.07
CA GLY A 182 2.44 20.48 22.51
C GLY A 182 2.09 19.90 21.14
N THR A 183 2.92 19.00 20.58
CA THR A 183 2.64 18.22 19.37
C THR A 183 2.49 16.75 19.75
N ARG A 184 1.41 16.10 19.30
CA ARG A 184 1.22 14.66 19.45
C ARG A 184 1.91 13.90 18.33
N VAL A 185 2.84 13.01 18.65
CA VAL A 185 3.58 12.21 17.67
C VAL A 185 3.09 10.76 17.72
N CYS A 186 2.60 10.25 16.59
CA CYS A 186 1.97 8.94 16.49
C CYS A 186 2.68 8.06 15.46
N VAL A 187 3.13 6.88 15.89
CA VAL A 187 3.82 5.90 15.03
C VAL A 187 3.03 4.59 15.00
N TRP A 188 3.30 3.77 14.00
CA TRP A 188 2.75 2.42 13.94
C TRP A 188 3.35 1.55 15.06
N PRO A 189 2.63 0.50 15.54
CA PRO A 189 3.12 -0.38 16.59
C PRO A 189 4.50 -0.98 16.33
N GLU A 190 4.79 -1.35 15.08
CA GLU A 190 6.10 -1.84 14.64
C GLU A 190 7.23 -0.82 14.79
N HIS A 191 6.92 0.47 14.94
CA HIS A 191 7.84 1.58 15.14
C HIS A 191 7.84 2.12 16.57
N ALA A 192 7.12 1.49 17.50
CA ALA A 192 6.99 1.94 18.89
C ALA A 192 8.34 2.08 19.60
N SER A 193 9.31 1.21 19.30
CA SER A 193 10.66 1.29 19.86
C SER A 193 11.40 2.59 19.51
N ARG A 194 11.05 3.22 18.38
CA ARG A 194 11.62 4.48 17.92
C ARG A 194 10.79 5.70 18.27
N LEU A 195 9.62 5.55 18.90
CA LEU A 195 8.70 6.65 19.19
C LEU A 195 9.39 7.81 19.93
N THR A 196 10.20 7.52 20.95
CA THR A 196 10.91 8.55 21.73
C THR A 196 11.94 9.30 20.88
N GLU A 197 12.64 8.62 19.99
CA GLU A 197 13.60 9.23 19.07
C GLU A 197 12.87 10.10 18.04
N THR A 198 11.84 9.56 17.41
CA THR A 198 10.98 10.27 16.45
C THR A 198 10.36 11.50 17.08
N ALA A 199 9.81 11.39 18.30
CA ALA A 199 9.20 12.52 19.02
C ALA A 199 10.20 13.64 19.31
N ARG A 200 11.47 13.30 19.59
CA ARG A 200 12.56 14.28 19.78
C ARG A 200 12.98 14.95 18.46
N ALA A 201 13.06 14.19 17.38
CA ALA A 201 13.34 14.73 16.05
C ALA A 201 12.22 15.69 15.62
N VAL A 202 10.96 15.27 15.74
CA VAL A 202 9.78 16.07 15.46
C VAL A 202 9.73 17.34 16.31
N SER A 203 9.94 17.26 17.64
CA SER A 203 9.91 18.45 18.48
C SER A 203 10.99 19.46 18.10
N THR A 204 12.17 18.96 17.70
CA THR A 204 13.26 19.81 17.19
C THR A 204 12.85 20.48 15.88
N ALA A 205 12.26 19.73 14.95
CA ALA A 205 11.72 20.23 13.69
C ALA A 205 10.74 21.37 13.91
N VAL A 206 9.70 21.09 14.69
CA VAL A 206 8.60 22.00 14.96
C VAL A 206 9.12 23.26 15.64
N ALA A 207 9.99 23.14 16.64
CA ALA A 207 10.56 24.28 17.34
C ALA A 207 11.36 25.20 16.40
N ARG A 208 12.19 24.63 15.52
CA ARG A 208 13.01 25.42 14.59
C ARG A 208 12.19 26.02 13.44
N LEU A 209 11.25 25.27 12.89
CA LEU A 209 10.33 25.75 11.85
C LEU A 209 9.43 26.88 12.35
N ARG A 210 9.04 26.86 13.64
CA ARG A 210 8.30 27.96 14.28
C ARG A 210 9.04 29.29 14.21
N LEU A 211 10.37 29.29 14.33
CA LEU A 211 11.18 30.52 14.26
C LEU A 211 11.09 31.23 12.90
N VAL A 212 10.83 30.46 11.84
CA VAL A 212 10.66 30.98 10.48
C VAL A 212 9.19 31.17 10.07
N GLY A 213 8.26 31.03 11.00
CA GLY A 213 6.84 31.35 10.78
C GLY A 213 6.01 30.20 10.21
N VAL A 214 6.52 28.97 10.24
CA VAL A 214 5.70 27.77 10.00
C VAL A 214 4.92 27.47 11.28
N ALA A 215 3.60 27.36 11.18
CA ALA A 215 2.74 27.05 12.32
C ALA A 215 2.99 25.60 12.81
N PRO A 216 3.10 25.36 14.13
CA PRO A 216 3.26 24.01 14.65
C PRO A 216 1.99 23.17 14.42
N PRO A 217 2.11 21.88 14.10
CA PRO A 217 0.97 20.99 13.97
C PRO A 217 0.48 20.55 15.35
N ALA A 218 -0.81 20.20 15.43
CA ALA A 218 -1.35 19.50 16.59
C ALA A 218 -0.87 18.04 16.62
N VAL A 219 -0.76 17.40 15.45
CA VAL A 219 -0.40 15.99 15.31
C VAL A 219 0.67 15.79 14.23
N VAL A 220 1.63 14.91 14.49
CA VAL A 220 2.55 14.36 13.49
C VAL A 220 2.38 12.85 13.49
N THR A 221 2.05 12.24 12.35
CA THR A 221 1.63 10.83 12.32
C THR A 221 2.15 10.07 11.11
N GLU A 222 2.42 8.77 11.27
CA GLU A 222 2.69 7.90 10.12
C GLU A 222 1.45 7.58 9.26
N SER A 223 0.25 8.00 9.66
CA SER A 223 -0.97 7.85 8.85
C SER A 223 -1.08 8.97 7.81
N ASN A 224 -1.24 8.59 6.53
CA ASN A 224 -1.42 9.51 5.41
C ASN A 224 -2.90 9.77 5.06
N LEU A 225 -3.83 9.47 5.97
CA LEU A 225 -5.27 9.58 5.71
C LEU A 225 -5.74 11.02 5.45
N HIS A 226 -5.22 11.99 6.20
CA HIS A 226 -5.64 13.40 6.13
C HIS A 226 -4.47 14.35 6.39
N PRO A 227 -3.46 14.39 5.50
CA PRO A 227 -2.35 15.33 5.63
C PRO A 227 -2.90 16.76 5.56
N SER A 228 -2.51 17.61 6.51
CA SER A 228 -2.96 19.01 6.60
C SER A 228 -1.98 19.86 7.38
N ARG A 229 -2.17 21.18 7.41
CA ARG A 229 -1.30 22.09 8.20
C ARG A 229 -1.28 21.77 9.69
N THR A 230 -2.37 21.21 10.22
CA THR A 230 -2.50 20.81 11.63
C THR A 230 -2.14 19.36 11.89
N GLN A 231 -1.98 18.55 10.83
CA GLN A 231 -1.61 17.14 10.90
C GLN A 231 -0.53 16.83 9.86
N TRP A 232 0.73 16.82 10.28
CA TRP A 232 1.84 16.46 9.40
C TRP A 232 2.02 14.95 9.36
N THR A 233 2.62 14.46 8.28
CA THR A 233 3.02 13.07 8.16
C THR A 233 4.50 12.88 8.48
N VAL A 234 4.84 11.69 8.95
CA VAL A 234 6.23 11.27 9.19
C VAL A 234 6.41 9.86 8.67
N THR A 235 7.59 9.55 8.14
CA THR A 235 7.98 8.18 7.80
C THR A 235 9.02 7.70 8.80
N VAL A 236 8.79 6.53 9.40
CA VAL A 236 9.76 5.88 10.29
C VAL A 236 10.15 4.53 9.67
N LYS A 237 11.40 4.11 9.88
CA LYS A 237 11.91 2.77 9.51
C LYS A 237 12.72 2.19 10.67
N GLN A 238 12.82 0.88 10.79
CA GLN A 238 13.71 0.24 11.78
C GLN A 238 15.15 0.04 11.29
N ASP A 239 15.44 0.38 10.04
CA ASP A 239 16.79 0.31 9.46
C ASP A 239 17.80 1.13 10.31
N PRO A 240 18.93 0.54 10.77
CA PRO A 240 19.96 1.26 11.53
C PRO A 240 20.57 2.46 10.80
N GLY A 241 20.59 2.43 9.48
CA GLY A 241 21.00 3.54 8.61
C GLY A 241 19.92 4.62 8.45
N PHE A 242 18.67 4.38 8.89
CA PHE A 242 17.62 5.40 8.92
C PHE A 242 17.75 6.27 10.17
N THR A 243 18.26 7.47 9.98
CA THR A 243 18.63 8.39 11.06
C THR A 243 17.55 9.43 11.33
N GLY A 244 17.72 10.21 12.40
CA GLY A 244 16.92 11.41 12.61
C GLY A 244 16.94 12.38 11.43
N GLN A 245 18.01 12.45 10.63
CA GLN A 245 18.05 13.31 9.43
C GLN A 245 17.07 12.85 8.35
N ASP A 246 16.82 11.53 8.26
CA ASP A 246 15.88 10.95 7.31
C ASP A 246 14.43 11.18 7.74
N ILE A 247 14.16 11.10 9.05
CA ILE A 247 12.89 11.51 9.64
C ILE A 247 12.59 12.97 9.28
N MET A 248 13.58 13.84 9.47
CA MET A 248 13.48 15.27 9.17
C MET A 248 13.20 15.53 7.69
N ALA A 249 13.94 14.85 6.80
CA ALA A 249 13.76 14.95 5.36
C ALA A 249 12.36 14.50 4.91
N GLY A 250 11.83 13.44 5.52
CA GLY A 250 10.47 12.96 5.26
C GLY A 250 9.41 13.97 5.70
N ILE A 251 9.51 14.49 6.93
CA ILE A 251 8.56 15.50 7.45
C ILE A 251 8.54 16.74 6.55
N THR A 252 9.71 17.22 6.11
CA THR A 252 9.77 18.44 5.29
C THR A 252 9.33 18.21 3.85
N ALA A 253 9.56 17.02 3.29
CA ALA A 253 9.00 16.65 2.00
C ALA A 253 7.47 16.70 2.03
N ASP A 254 6.85 15.98 2.98
CA ASP A 254 5.39 15.92 3.09
C ASP A 254 4.77 17.29 3.45
N LEU A 255 5.42 18.03 4.35
CA LEU A 255 5.00 19.39 4.70
C LEU A 255 5.04 20.32 3.48
N THR A 256 6.03 20.17 2.60
CA THR A 256 6.11 20.99 1.38
C THR A 256 4.88 20.76 0.50
N THR A 257 4.51 19.50 0.26
CA THR A 257 3.31 19.13 -0.48
C THR A 257 2.05 19.71 0.18
N VAL A 258 1.88 19.54 1.49
CA VAL A 258 0.74 20.12 2.24
C VAL A 258 0.66 21.63 2.11
N LEU A 259 1.81 22.33 2.14
CA LEU A 259 1.85 23.77 2.02
C LEU A 259 1.51 24.21 0.59
N VAL A 260 2.01 23.53 -0.43
CA VAL A 260 1.72 23.86 -1.84
C VAL A 260 0.25 23.57 -2.16
N ASP A 261 -0.29 22.46 -1.70
CA ASP A 261 -1.65 22.03 -2.07
C ASP A 261 -2.78 22.77 -1.34
N ASP A 262 -2.48 23.56 -0.31
CA ASP A 262 -3.50 24.23 0.49
C ASP A 262 -4.34 25.25 -0.33
N PRO A 263 -5.65 25.01 -0.52
CA PRO A 263 -6.52 25.88 -1.29
C PRO A 263 -6.90 27.20 -0.57
N GLY A 264 -6.59 27.32 0.74
CA GLY A 264 -6.94 28.48 1.56
C GLY A 264 -6.02 29.70 1.42
N ILE A 265 -5.08 29.69 0.47
CA ILE A 265 -4.24 30.84 0.16
C ILE A 265 -4.23 31.04 -1.36
N GLU A 266 -4.85 32.12 -1.85
CA GLU A 266 -4.87 32.50 -3.26
C GLU A 266 -3.46 32.56 -3.86
N SER A 267 -3.28 31.95 -5.03
CA SER A 267 -2.03 31.94 -5.81
C SER A 267 -1.95 33.07 -6.84
N ASP A 268 -2.75 34.14 -6.69
CA ASP A 268 -3.14 34.95 -7.85
C ASP A 268 -2.17 36.07 -8.23
N THR A 269 -1.12 36.34 -7.46
CA THR A 269 -0.16 37.40 -7.80
C THR A 269 1.18 36.83 -8.24
N GLY A 270 1.41 36.74 -9.55
CA GLY A 270 2.76 36.58 -10.13
C GLY A 270 3.07 35.27 -10.84
N CYS A 271 2.08 34.42 -11.13
CA CYS A 271 2.30 33.22 -11.93
C CYS A 271 2.53 33.56 -13.42
N PRO A 272 3.45 32.86 -14.12
CA PRO A 272 3.60 33.02 -15.57
C PRO A 272 2.29 32.72 -16.31
N ALA A 273 1.97 33.51 -17.33
CA ALA A 273 0.80 33.25 -18.17
C ALA A 273 0.93 31.96 -19.01
N ASP A 274 2.16 31.55 -19.31
CA ASP A 274 2.45 30.31 -20.04
C ASP A 274 2.42 29.10 -19.07
N PRO A 275 1.49 28.14 -19.24
CA PRO A 275 1.30 27.04 -18.31
C PRO A 275 2.53 26.13 -18.17
N ALA A 276 3.30 25.94 -19.26
CA ALA A 276 4.51 25.12 -19.20
C ALA A 276 5.60 25.79 -18.33
N LYS A 277 5.79 27.11 -18.49
CA LYS A 277 6.70 27.88 -17.64
C LYS A 277 6.20 28.00 -16.21
N ALA A 278 4.89 28.08 -16.00
CA ALA A 278 4.28 28.11 -14.67
C ALA A 278 4.56 26.81 -13.92
N ALA A 279 4.29 25.66 -14.56
CA ALA A 279 4.59 24.34 -13.99
C ALA A 279 6.09 24.16 -13.71
N GLN A 280 6.96 24.48 -14.68
CA GLN A 280 8.42 24.35 -14.49
C GLN A 280 8.93 25.19 -13.31
N ARG A 281 8.49 26.44 -13.19
CA ARG A 281 8.87 27.31 -12.06
C ARG A 281 8.28 26.85 -10.74
N ALA A 282 7.08 26.29 -10.76
CA ALA A 282 6.44 25.75 -9.57
C ALA A 282 7.25 24.57 -9.02
N PHE A 283 7.59 23.58 -9.86
CA PHE A 283 8.40 22.44 -9.46
C PHE A 283 9.79 22.85 -8.93
N ALA A 284 10.47 23.79 -9.60
CA ALA A 284 11.75 24.30 -9.12
C ALA A 284 11.61 24.99 -7.75
N SER A 285 10.57 25.81 -7.58
CA SER A 285 10.31 26.52 -6.31
C SER A 285 9.91 25.57 -5.19
N GLU A 286 9.17 24.50 -5.49
CA GLU A 286 8.80 23.44 -4.56
C GLU A 286 10.06 22.71 -4.05
N GLU A 287 10.98 22.38 -4.96
CA GLU A 287 12.23 21.72 -4.58
C GLU A 287 13.11 22.64 -3.72
N GLU A 288 13.30 23.89 -4.11
CA GLU A 288 14.01 24.91 -3.31
C GLU A 288 13.39 25.05 -1.91
N LEU A 289 12.06 25.10 -1.84
CA LEU A 289 11.31 25.20 -0.59
C LEU A 289 11.55 23.98 0.31
N ARG A 290 11.50 22.76 -0.25
CA ARG A 290 11.77 21.51 0.46
C ARG A 290 13.18 21.48 1.05
N ILE A 291 14.19 21.91 0.29
CA ILE A 291 15.59 21.96 0.73
C ILE A 291 15.74 22.97 1.88
N TRP A 292 15.21 24.18 1.69
CA TRP A 292 15.27 25.22 2.72
C TRP A 292 14.55 24.78 4.00
N LEU A 293 13.35 24.21 3.90
CA LEU A 293 12.60 23.67 5.03
C LEU A 293 13.41 22.58 5.75
N SER A 294 14.08 21.69 5.02
CA SER A 294 14.93 20.64 5.61
C SER A 294 16.05 21.21 6.47
N VAL A 295 16.78 22.21 5.96
CA VAL A 295 17.85 22.88 6.72
C VAL A 295 17.29 23.60 7.94
N ARG A 296 16.17 24.35 7.77
CA ARG A 296 15.55 25.07 8.88
C ARG A 296 14.95 24.15 9.92
N ALA A 297 14.47 22.97 9.54
CA ALA A 297 13.93 21.99 10.46
C ALA A 297 15.04 21.30 11.27
N GLY A 298 16.28 21.25 10.77
CA GLY A 298 17.39 20.71 11.55
C GLY A 298 18.52 20.07 10.76
N MET A 299 18.36 19.91 9.45
CA MET A 299 19.36 19.31 8.59
C MET A 299 20.60 20.19 8.46
N SER A 300 21.79 19.59 8.49
CA SER A 300 23.01 20.39 8.27
C SER A 300 23.06 20.87 6.81
N PRO A 301 23.57 22.09 6.53
CA PRO A 301 23.74 22.57 5.16
C PRO A 301 24.60 21.64 4.28
N GLN A 302 25.60 20.97 4.88
CA GLN A 302 26.46 20.01 4.17
C GLN A 302 25.68 18.78 3.75
N GLU A 303 24.80 18.26 4.62
CA GLU A 303 23.96 17.11 4.29
C GLU A 303 22.90 17.47 3.25
N ALA A 304 22.26 18.63 3.38
CA ALA A 304 21.32 19.13 2.38
C ALA A 304 21.99 19.27 1.01
N ARG A 305 23.22 19.83 0.97
CA ARG A 305 24.03 19.93 -0.26
C ARG A 305 24.40 18.56 -0.84
N ARG A 306 24.70 17.56 -0.01
CA ARG A 306 25.01 16.19 -0.47
C ARG A 306 23.82 15.49 -1.11
N ARG A 307 22.60 15.80 -0.65
CA ARG A 307 21.34 15.17 -1.09
C ARG A 307 20.65 15.88 -2.25
N THR A 308 21.21 16.99 -2.73
CA THR A 308 20.53 17.90 -3.67
C THR A 308 21.41 18.17 -4.89
N ASP A 309 20.80 18.37 -6.04
CA ASP A 309 21.51 18.84 -7.23
C ASP A 309 22.21 20.19 -6.96
N PRO A 310 23.47 20.38 -7.41
CA PRO A 310 24.19 21.63 -7.22
C PRO A 310 23.46 22.88 -7.75
N GLN A 311 22.68 22.75 -8.82
CA GLN A 311 21.93 23.86 -9.42
C GLN A 311 20.79 24.33 -8.51
N THR A 312 20.11 23.41 -7.81
CA THR A 312 19.02 23.75 -6.88
C THR A 312 19.55 24.23 -5.52
N TRP A 313 20.74 23.77 -5.10
CA TRP A 313 21.34 24.17 -3.82
C TRP A 313 21.78 25.64 -3.80
N GLY A 314 22.34 26.16 -4.90
CA GLY A 314 22.91 27.51 -4.98
C GLY A 314 21.97 28.61 -4.46
N PRO A 315 20.77 28.76 -5.04
CA PRO A 315 19.79 29.76 -4.59
C PRO A 315 19.40 29.63 -3.11
N VAL A 316 19.28 28.40 -2.61
CA VAL A 316 18.92 28.14 -1.21
C VAL A 316 20.06 28.51 -0.26
N ALA A 317 21.31 28.24 -0.64
CA ALA A 317 22.49 28.56 0.17
C ALA A 317 22.62 30.06 0.43
N ASP A 318 22.38 30.89 -0.59
CA ASP A 318 22.44 32.35 -0.48
C ASP A 318 21.38 32.88 0.51
N VAL A 319 20.18 32.32 0.45
CA VAL A 319 19.08 32.68 1.36
C VAL A 319 19.41 32.28 2.80
N LEU A 320 20.01 31.12 3.01
CA LEU A 320 20.37 30.62 4.34
C LEU A 320 21.40 31.51 5.06
N HIS A 321 22.26 32.21 4.32
CA HIS A 321 23.19 33.21 4.87
C HIS A 321 22.53 34.56 5.22
N GLY A 322 21.33 34.83 4.69
CA GLY A 322 20.58 36.05 4.97
C GLY A 322 19.98 36.12 6.38
N SER A 323 19.49 37.31 6.75
CA SER A 323 18.78 37.51 8.02
C SER A 323 17.48 36.70 8.10
N VAL A 324 16.99 36.42 9.32
CA VAL A 324 15.71 35.70 9.53
C VAL A 324 14.54 36.37 8.81
N THR A 325 14.52 37.71 8.77
CA THR A 325 13.49 38.47 8.04
C THR A 325 13.59 38.26 6.53
N SER A 326 14.80 38.26 5.97
CA SER A 326 15.02 37.94 4.55
C SER A 326 14.53 36.54 4.21
N GLN A 327 14.87 35.56 5.04
CA GLN A 327 14.43 34.17 4.86
C GLN A 327 12.91 34.01 4.94
N LYS A 328 12.23 34.73 5.85
CA LYS A 328 10.75 34.73 5.95
C LYS A 328 10.09 35.30 4.69
N ASN A 329 10.65 36.38 4.14
CA ASN A 329 10.14 36.99 2.92
C ASN A 329 10.37 36.08 1.71
N TRP A 330 11.56 35.47 1.62
CA TRP A 330 11.87 34.46 0.62
C TRP A 330 10.90 33.27 0.71
N TYR A 331 10.68 32.71 1.90
CA TYR A 331 9.75 31.58 2.12
C TYR A 331 8.34 31.88 1.58
N ARG A 332 7.78 33.05 1.91
CA ARG A 332 6.44 33.45 1.43
C ARG A 332 6.40 33.58 -0.10
N SER A 333 7.43 34.19 -0.68
CA SER A 333 7.54 34.39 -2.13
C SER A 333 7.73 33.08 -2.90
N THR A 334 8.59 32.19 -2.39
CA THR A 334 8.85 30.87 -2.98
C THR A 334 7.63 29.96 -2.86
N LEU A 335 6.94 29.96 -1.73
CA LEU A 335 5.68 29.23 -1.55
C LEU A 335 4.61 29.70 -2.54
N ALA A 336 4.48 31.03 -2.76
CA ALA A 336 3.55 31.54 -3.77
C ALA A 336 3.88 31.06 -5.19
N ARG A 337 5.17 31.02 -5.56
CA ARG A 337 5.60 30.47 -6.87
C ARG A 337 5.39 28.98 -6.99
N ALA A 338 5.64 28.21 -5.94
CA ALA A 338 5.42 26.76 -5.91
C ALA A 338 3.96 26.37 -6.15
N ARG A 339 3.01 27.29 -5.88
CA ARG A 339 1.58 27.10 -6.13
C ARG A 339 1.12 27.44 -7.55
N CYS A 340 2.02 27.89 -8.42
CA CYS A 340 1.65 28.27 -9.79
C CYS A 340 1.37 27.09 -10.73
N THR A 341 1.38 25.85 -10.24
CA THR A 341 1.08 24.68 -11.06
C THR A 341 -0.37 24.73 -11.53
N PRO A 342 -0.65 24.70 -12.85
CA PRO A 342 -2.02 24.62 -13.34
C PRO A 342 -2.66 23.33 -12.81
N ARG A 343 -3.74 23.46 -12.06
CA ARG A 343 -4.56 22.36 -11.56
C ARG A 343 -5.59 21.92 -12.59
#